data_AF-A0A382R4C2-F1
#
_entry.id   AF-A0A382R4C2-F1
#
_cell.length_a   1.000
_cell.length_b   1.000
_cell.length_c   1.000
_cell.angle_alpha   90.00
_cell.angle_beta   90.00
_cell.angle_gamma   90.00
#
_symmetry.space_group_name_H-M   'P 1'
#
loop_
_entity.id
_entity.type
_entity.pdbx_description
1 polymer ?
#
loop_
_entity_poly.entity_id
_entity_poly.type
_entity_poly.pdbx_seq_one_letter_code
_entity_poly.pdbx_strand_id
1 'polypeptide(L)'
;VMRIDLSDEVSGSVYSRMQQERARVASQLRAEGAEDAARIQAEADRERTVILAEAYRDSERIRGEGDANAADTYAQAYTQNAEFYSFYRSMQAYRQSLGREQDVLVLDPNSEFFQFLLQERPTGAPEG
;
A
#
# COMPACT_ATOMS: atom_id res chain seq x y z
N VAL A 1 78.85 3.05 -1.68
CA VAL A 1 77.53 2.38 -1.60
C VAL A 1 77.69 1.08 -0.83
N MET A 2 77.33 1.07 0.46
CA MET A 2 77.35 -0.14 1.27
C MET A 2 76.13 -0.99 0.90
N ARG A 3 76.38 -2.20 0.42
CA ARG A 3 75.35 -3.22 0.19
C ARG A 3 75.17 -3.94 1.51
N ILE A 4 73.99 -3.81 2.10
CA ILE A 4 73.64 -4.57 3.30
C ILE A 4 73.39 -6.00 2.81
N ASP A 5 74.40 -6.87 2.93
CA ASP A 5 74.20 -8.31 2.78
C ASP A 5 73.46 -8.81 4.02
N LEU A 6 72.13 -8.79 3.95
CA LEU A 6 71.26 -9.45 4.91
C LEU A 6 71.38 -10.96 4.66
N SER A 7 71.83 -11.73 5.64
CA SER A 7 71.85 -13.20 5.55
C SER A 7 70.46 -13.74 5.16
N ASP A 8 70.40 -14.62 4.14
CA ASP A 8 69.15 -15.14 3.55
C ASP A 8 68.17 -15.70 4.59
N GLU A 9 68.70 -16.21 5.70
CA GLU A 9 67.94 -16.79 6.81
C GLU A 9 67.15 -15.73 7.63
N VAL A 10 67.69 -14.51 7.78
CA VAL A 10 67.02 -13.42 8.49
C VAL A 10 65.92 -12.80 7.62
N SER A 11 66.17 -12.71 6.31
CA SER A 11 65.25 -12.15 5.31
C SER A 11 63.92 -12.92 5.23
N GLY A 12 63.96 -14.25 5.29
CA GLY A 12 62.75 -15.10 5.23
C GLY A 12 61.81 -14.90 6.43
N SER A 13 62.34 -14.70 7.63
CA SER A 13 61.56 -14.48 8.85
C SER A 13 60.81 -13.14 8.83
N VAL A 14 61.46 -12.08 8.32
CA VAL A 14 60.86 -10.74 8.18
C VAL A 14 59.76 -10.76 7.13
N TYR A 15 60.00 -11.40 5.98
CA TYR A 15 59.00 -11.51 4.92
C TYR A 15 57.75 -12.29 5.37
N SER A 16 57.95 -13.38 6.11
CA SER A 16 56.85 -14.17 6.69
C SER A 16 56.02 -13.35 7.68
N ARG A 17 56.67 -12.56 8.55
CA ARG A 17 55.99 -11.66 9.49
C ARG A 17 55.20 -10.58 8.74
N MET A 18 55.78 -9.99 7.68
CA MET A 18 55.09 -8.99 6.86
C MET A 18 53.86 -9.56 6.15
N GLN A 19 53.93 -10.80 5.65
CA GLN A 19 52.78 -11.47 5.05
C GLN A 19 51.66 -11.71 6.07
N GLN A 20 52.00 -12.21 7.26
CA GLN A 20 51.02 -12.42 8.33
C GLN A 20 50.35 -11.12 8.76
N GLU A 21 51.12 -10.05 8.92
CA GLU A 21 50.58 -8.74 9.28
C GLU A 21 49.64 -8.22 8.20
N ARG A 22 50.00 -8.33 6.92
CA ARG A 22 49.10 -7.95 5.82
C ARG A 22 47.84 -8.82 5.77
N ALA A 23 47.96 -10.11 6.00
CA ALA A 23 46.81 -11.01 6.04
C ALA A 23 45.86 -10.64 7.19
N ARG A 24 46.42 -10.28 8.35
CA ARG A 24 45.67 -9.80 9.51
C ARG A 24 44.94 -8.49 9.21
N VAL A 25 45.64 -7.49 8.69
CA VAL A 25 45.05 -6.20 8.31
C VAL A 25 43.94 -6.37 7.28
N ALA A 26 44.16 -7.20 6.24
CA ALA A 26 43.14 -7.48 5.24
C ALA A 26 41.91 -8.20 5.83
N SER A 27 42.11 -9.09 6.80
CA SER A 27 41.01 -9.78 7.48
C SER A 27 40.21 -8.82 8.36
N GLN A 28 40.89 -7.92 9.07
CA GLN A 28 40.24 -6.89 9.88
C GLN A 28 39.40 -5.95 9.01
N LEU A 29 39.96 -5.42 7.91
CA LEU A 29 39.22 -4.55 6.98
C LEU A 29 37.97 -5.22 6.39
N ARG A 30 38.05 -6.52 6.08
CA ARG A 30 36.89 -7.28 5.60
C ARG A 30 35.83 -7.47 6.69
N ALA A 31 36.25 -7.69 7.93
CA ALA A 31 35.33 -7.84 9.05
C ALA A 31 34.61 -6.52 9.34
N GLU A 32 35.34 -5.40 9.40
CA GLU A 32 34.78 -4.06 9.56
C GLU A 32 33.80 -3.72 8.43
N GLY A 33 34.18 -3.98 7.17
CA GLY A 33 33.29 -3.75 6.04
C GLY A 33 32.03 -4.63 6.06
N ALA A 34 32.12 -5.86 6.56
CA ALA A 34 30.96 -6.74 6.70
C ALA A 34 30.03 -6.28 7.83
N GLU A 35 30.59 -5.81 8.95
CA GLU A 35 29.83 -5.24 10.07
C GLU A 35 29.07 -3.98 9.63
N ASP A 36 29.75 -3.07 8.94
CA ASP A 36 29.15 -1.84 8.42
C ASP A 36 28.03 -2.14 7.42
N ALA A 37 28.26 -3.08 6.51
CA ALA A 37 27.25 -3.50 5.55
C ALA A 37 26.02 -4.08 6.26
N ALA A 38 26.21 -4.96 7.25
CA ALA A 38 25.12 -5.55 8.02
C ALA A 38 24.32 -4.49 8.80
N ARG A 39 25.02 -3.51 9.39
CA ARG A 39 24.41 -2.38 10.09
C ARG A 39 23.56 -1.52 9.16
N ILE A 40 24.11 -1.11 8.01
CA ILE A 40 23.39 -0.30 7.01
C ILE A 40 22.15 -1.04 6.52
N GLN A 41 22.28 -2.35 6.25
CA GLN A 41 21.16 -3.15 5.76
C GLN A 41 20.05 -3.28 6.80
N ALA A 42 20.40 -3.53 8.06
CA ALA A 42 19.43 -3.59 9.15
C ALA A 42 18.71 -2.25 9.38
N GLU A 43 19.43 -1.13 9.28
CA GLU A 43 18.86 0.20 9.41
C GLU A 43 17.90 0.52 8.24
N ALA A 44 18.31 0.21 7.01
CA ALA A 44 17.45 0.37 5.83
C ALA A 44 16.16 -0.48 5.90
N ASP A 45 16.26 -1.73 6.37
CA ASP A 45 15.10 -2.61 6.54
C ASP A 45 14.14 -2.08 7.61
N ARG A 46 14.69 -1.53 8.70
CA ARG A 46 13.90 -0.87 9.76
C ARG A 46 13.20 0.36 9.21
N GLU A 47 13.90 1.26 8.53
CA GLU A 47 13.33 2.47 7.95
C GLU A 47 12.23 2.14 6.95
N ARG A 48 12.47 1.18 6.05
CA ARG A 48 11.47 0.70 5.10
C ARG A 48 10.19 0.25 5.80
N THR A 49 10.33 -0.52 6.89
CA THR A 49 9.18 -1.03 7.65
C THR A 49 8.39 0.11 8.28
N VAL A 50 9.08 1.09 8.87
CA VAL A 50 8.45 2.27 9.47
C VAL A 50 7.70 3.07 8.41
N ILE A 51 8.34 3.38 7.28
CA ILE A 51 7.73 4.17 6.19
C ILE A 51 6.47 3.49 5.67
N LEU A 52 6.51 2.16 5.44
CA LEU A 52 5.35 1.42 4.98
C LEU A 52 4.22 1.42 6.02
N ALA A 53 4.55 1.26 7.30
CA ALA A 53 3.56 1.30 8.38
C ALA A 53 2.91 2.68 8.52
N GLU A 54 3.70 3.76 8.40
CA GLU A 54 3.20 5.14 8.44
C GLU A 54 2.32 5.44 7.24
N ALA A 55 2.74 5.05 6.03
CA ALA A 55 1.94 5.20 4.82
C ALA A 55 0.61 4.45 4.91
N TYR A 56 0.62 3.23 5.45
CA TYR A 56 -0.60 2.45 5.66
C TYR A 56 -1.53 3.10 6.68
N ARG A 57 -0.99 3.52 7.84
CA ARG A 57 -1.74 4.25 8.86
C ARG A 57 -2.41 5.50 8.29
N ASP A 58 -1.66 6.29 7.53
CA ASP A 58 -2.15 7.55 6.98
C ASP A 58 -3.20 7.30 5.89
N SER A 59 -3.04 6.25 5.07
CA SER A 59 -4.06 5.84 4.10
C SER A 59 -5.36 5.42 4.78
N GLU A 60 -5.29 4.61 5.84
CA GLU A 60 -6.47 4.16 6.57
C GLU A 60 -7.16 5.32 7.29
N ARG A 61 -6.39 6.28 7.82
CA ARG A 61 -6.93 7.52 8.39
C ARG A 61 -7.70 8.34 7.35
N ILE A 62 -7.09 8.60 6.19
CA ILE A 62 -7.73 9.37 5.11
C ILE A 62 -9.00 8.65 4.63
N ARG A 63 -8.95 7.33 4.49
CA ARG A 63 -10.12 6.53 4.12
C ARG A 63 -11.23 6.64 5.16
N GLY A 64 -10.90 6.48 6.44
CA GLY A 64 -11.87 6.62 7.54
C GLY A 64 -12.50 8.01 7.62
N GLU A 65 -11.71 9.08 7.41
CA GLU A 65 -12.21 10.46 7.31
C GLU A 65 -13.14 10.64 6.10
N GLY A 66 -12.79 10.05 4.95
CA GLY A 66 -13.64 10.06 3.76
C GLY A 66 -14.97 9.33 3.97
N ASP A 67 -14.92 8.14 4.57
CA ASP A 67 -16.11 7.34 4.87
C ASP A 67 -17.02 8.04 5.89
N ALA A 68 -16.45 8.67 6.92
CA ALA A 68 -17.19 9.47 7.89
C ALA A 68 -17.88 10.68 7.23
N ASN A 69 -17.15 11.46 6.42
CA ASN A 69 -17.70 12.60 5.70
C ASN A 69 -18.81 12.20 4.73
N ALA A 70 -18.64 11.06 4.05
CA ALA A 70 -19.66 10.51 3.17
C ALA A 70 -20.91 10.12 3.96
N ALA A 71 -20.76 9.39 5.08
CA ALA A 71 -21.86 8.99 5.94
C ALA A 71 -22.61 10.21 6.51
N ASP A 72 -21.90 11.24 6.97
CA ASP A 72 -22.50 12.48 7.46
C ASP A 72 -23.28 13.20 6.37
N THR A 73 -22.72 13.30 5.16
CA THR A 73 -23.41 13.90 4.00
C THR A 73 -24.68 13.10 3.65
N TYR A 74 -24.60 11.77 3.67
CA TYR A 74 -25.75 10.90 3.43
C TYR A 74 -26.82 11.08 4.51
N ALA A 75 -26.45 11.16 5.78
CA ALA A 75 -27.38 11.39 6.89
C ALA A 75 -28.05 12.76 6.81
N GLN A 76 -27.31 13.82 6.46
CA GLN A 76 -27.87 15.15 6.24
C GLN A 76 -28.86 15.16 5.06
N ALA A 77 -28.52 14.51 3.94
CA ALA A 77 -29.42 14.39 2.80
C ALA A 77 -30.70 13.61 3.13
N TYR A 78 -30.58 12.52 3.90
CA TYR A 78 -31.72 11.74 4.39
C TYR A 78 -32.67 12.60 5.24
N THR A 79 -32.10 13.45 6.09
CA THR A 79 -32.89 14.34 6.98
C THR A 79 -33.61 15.45 6.20
N GLN A 80 -33.06 15.88 5.06
CA GLN A 80 -33.65 16.93 4.23
C GLN A 80 -34.78 16.43 3.33
N ASN A 81 -34.65 15.24 2.72
CA ASN A 81 -35.73 14.63 1.94
C ASN A 81 -35.51 13.11 1.79
N ALA A 82 -36.22 12.32 2.60
CA ALA A 82 -36.13 10.86 2.61
C ALA A 82 -36.60 10.20 1.30
N GLU A 83 -37.51 10.84 0.56
CA GLU A 83 -38.12 10.31 -0.67
C GLU A 83 -37.20 10.50 -1.88
N PHE A 84 -36.51 11.65 -1.99
CA PHE A 84 -35.46 11.84 -3.00
C PHE A 84 -34.26 10.90 -2.77
N TYR A 85 -33.93 10.62 -1.51
CA TYR A 85 -32.84 9.71 -1.16
C TYR A 85 -33.12 8.25 -1.58
N SER A 86 -34.31 7.72 -1.30
CA SER A 86 -34.70 6.37 -1.72
C SER A 86 -34.71 6.22 -3.24
N PHE A 87 -35.13 7.27 -3.95
CA PHE A 87 -35.03 7.37 -5.41
C PHE A 87 -33.56 7.36 -5.90
N TYR A 88 -32.69 8.22 -5.37
CA TYR A 88 -31.28 8.28 -5.82
C TYR A 88 -30.50 6.98 -5.51
N ARG A 89 -30.75 6.36 -4.36
CA ARG A 89 -30.13 5.08 -3.98
C ARG A 89 -30.59 3.93 -4.88
N SER A 90 -31.87 3.87 -5.24
CA SER A 90 -32.37 2.87 -6.19
C SER A 90 -31.74 3.06 -7.57
N MET A 91 -31.62 4.30 -8.06
CA MET A 91 -30.90 4.59 -9.31
C MET A 91 -29.43 4.16 -9.30
N GLN A 92 -28.72 4.40 -8.18
CA GLN A 92 -27.31 4.01 -8.07
C GLN A 92 -27.14 2.49 -8.06
N ALA A 93 -28.06 1.77 -7.42
CA ALA A 93 -28.12 0.32 -7.41
C ALA A 93 -28.47 -0.27 -8.79
N TYR A 94 -29.37 0.37 -9.56
CA TYR A 94 -29.61 -0.01 -10.96
C TYR A 94 -28.34 0.10 -11.79
N ARG A 95 -27.59 1.19 -11.66
CA ARG A 95 -26.33 1.39 -12.41
C ARG A 95 -25.24 0.37 -12.04
N GLN A 96 -25.21 -0.13 -10.80
CA GLN A 96 -24.25 -1.15 -10.38
C GLN A 96 -24.67 -2.58 -10.76
N SER A 97 -25.98 -2.84 -10.92
CA SER A 97 -26.52 -4.17 -11.24
C SER A 97 -26.79 -4.36 -12.74
N LEU A 98 -27.08 -3.30 -13.48
CA LEU A 98 -27.34 -3.34 -14.91
C LEU A 98 -26.08 -2.93 -15.68
N GLY A 99 -25.19 -3.89 -15.94
CA GLY A 99 -23.96 -3.62 -16.68
C GLY A 99 -22.99 -4.79 -16.88
N ARG A 100 -23.32 -5.99 -16.39
CA ARG A 100 -22.53 -7.20 -16.63
C ARG A 100 -23.33 -8.15 -17.51
N GLU A 101 -22.71 -8.66 -18.57
CA GLU A 101 -23.33 -9.48 -19.64
C GLU A 101 -23.94 -10.81 -19.15
N GLN A 102 -23.80 -11.17 -17.86
CA GLN A 102 -24.17 -12.48 -17.31
C GLN A 102 -25.04 -12.42 -16.02
N ASP A 103 -25.46 -11.24 -15.56
CA ASP A 103 -26.25 -11.15 -14.33
C ASP A 103 -27.73 -11.52 -14.60
N VAL A 104 -28.14 -12.71 -14.15
CA VAL A 104 -29.56 -13.15 -14.13
C VAL A 104 -30.25 -12.46 -12.96
N LEU A 105 -31.05 -11.44 -13.26
CA LEU A 105 -31.81 -10.70 -12.28
C LEU A 105 -33.12 -11.45 -11.96
N VAL A 106 -33.25 -12.01 -10.75
CA VAL A 106 -34.51 -12.61 -10.27
C VAL A 106 -35.36 -11.49 -9.69
N LEU A 107 -36.47 -11.18 -10.38
CA LEU A 107 -37.28 -9.99 -10.17
C LEU A 107 -38.62 -10.34 -9.53
N ASP A 108 -38.87 -9.79 -8.34
CA ASP A 108 -40.23 -9.69 -7.79
C ASP A 108 -40.82 -8.33 -8.21
N PRO A 109 -41.93 -8.31 -9.01
CA PRO A 109 -42.57 -7.08 -9.46
C PRO A 109 -43.19 -6.23 -8.33
N ASN A 110 -43.29 -6.75 -7.10
CA ASN A 110 -43.75 -6.00 -5.93
C ASN A 110 -42.60 -5.44 -5.06
N SER A 111 -41.35 -5.63 -5.47
CA SER A 111 -40.20 -5.13 -4.71
C SER A 111 -40.18 -3.60 -4.66
N GLU A 112 -39.92 -3.02 -3.48
CA GLU A 112 -39.65 -1.59 -3.28
C GLU A 112 -38.55 -1.08 -4.23
N PHE A 113 -37.68 -1.98 -4.66
CA PHE A 113 -36.62 -1.71 -5.63
C PHE A 113 -37.14 -1.25 -6.99
N PHE A 114 -38.38 -1.54 -7.41
CA PHE A 114 -38.94 -1.09 -8.70
C PHE A 114 -40.07 -0.08 -8.58
N GLN A 115 -40.47 0.32 -7.37
CA GLN A 115 -41.58 1.25 -7.19
C GLN A 115 -41.38 2.55 -8.00
N PHE A 116 -40.18 3.10 -7.98
CA PHE A 116 -39.85 4.30 -8.75
C PHE A 116 -39.68 4.07 -10.26
N LEU A 117 -39.23 2.89 -10.70
CA LEU A 117 -39.10 2.55 -12.12
C LEU A 117 -40.48 2.30 -12.77
N LEU A 118 -41.42 1.73 -12.00
CA LEU A 118 -42.76 1.36 -12.47
C LEU A 118 -43.79 2.49 -12.29
N GLN A 119 -43.48 3.52 -11.49
CA GLN A 119 -44.35 4.69 -11.28
C GLN A 119 -44.38 5.67 -12.46
N GLU A 120 -43.44 5.59 -13.42
CA GLU A 120 -43.50 6.37 -14.67
C GLU A 120 -44.54 5.83 -15.68
N ARG A 121 -45.73 5.41 -15.21
CA ARG A 121 -46.89 5.38 -16.11
C ARG A 121 -47.42 6.81 -16.22
N PRO A 122 -47.37 7.44 -17.40
CA PRO A 122 -47.99 8.75 -17.58
C PRO A 122 -49.51 8.55 -17.45
N THR A 123 -50.07 8.93 -16.31
CA THR A 123 -51.51 9.19 -16.18
C THR A 123 -51.79 10.49 -16.94
N GLY A 124 -51.92 10.35 -18.26
CA GLY A 124 -52.08 11.44 -19.20
C GLY A 124 -52.66 10.92 -20.51
N ALA A 125 -53.79 10.23 -20.44
CA ALA A 125 -54.68 10.07 -21.59
C ALA A 125 -55.91 10.97 -21.34
N PRO A 126 -56.18 11.97 -22.20
CA PRO A 126 -57.43 12.71 -22.11
C PRO A 126 -58.57 11.81 -22.56
N GLU A 127 -59.49 11.46 -21.66
CA GLU A 127 -60.82 11.02 -22.04
C GLU A 127 -61.63 12.25 -22.51
N GLY A 128 -62.40 12.06 -23.58
CA GLY A 128 -63.05 13.11 -24.37
C GLY A 128 -64.25 13.79 -23.72
#